data_AF-A0A6L8FSM3-F1
#
_entry.id   AF-A0A6L8FSM3-F1
#
_cell.length_a   1.000
_cell.length_b   1.000
_cell.length_c   1.000
_cell.angle_alpha   90.00
_cell.angle_beta   90.00
_cell.angle_gamma   90.00
#
_symmetry.space_group_name_H-M   'P 1'
#
loop_
_entity.id
_entity.type
_entity.pdbx_description
1 polymer ?
#
loop_
_entity_poly.entity_id
_entity_poly.type
_entity_poly.pdbx_seq_one_letter_code
_entity_poly.pdbx_strand_id
1 'polypeptide(L)'
;MQRIISVAVLTICLYGSNAQGQVGKNETVLNPNRAGVEQLLALAQLDSALAEGIIKRRPFIGMEAFDAYLDSTLADSVQAELYVNLFLPINLNTASDAKMKLVPGVGKRMAHEFEEYRPYKSMAQWRREIGKYVDDDELARMERYVFLENRP
;
A
#
# COMPACT_ATOMS: atom_id res chain seq x y z
N MET A 1 18.20 -61.52 3.53
CA MET A 1 17.33 -61.14 2.40
C MET A 1 16.16 -60.34 2.97
N GLN A 2 16.15 -59.02 2.82
CA GLN A 2 15.07 -58.17 3.34
C GLN A 2 14.59 -57.26 2.21
N ARG A 3 13.31 -57.39 1.89
CA ARG A 3 12.62 -56.73 0.75
C ARG A 3 12.22 -55.32 1.19
N ILE A 4 12.59 -54.30 0.42
CA ILE A 4 12.10 -52.92 0.62
C ILE A 4 11.01 -52.67 -0.42
N ILE A 5 9.83 -52.31 0.06
CA ILE A 5 8.63 -51.96 -0.70
C ILE A 5 8.73 -50.46 -1.05
N SER A 6 8.65 -50.12 -2.34
CA SER A 6 8.57 -48.73 -2.82
C SER A 6 7.13 -48.23 -2.76
N VAL A 7 6.91 -47.11 -2.07
CA VAL A 7 5.65 -46.35 -2.15
C VAL A 7 5.95 -45.05 -2.89
N ALA A 8 5.39 -44.91 -4.09
CA ALA A 8 5.43 -43.68 -4.86
C ALA A 8 4.32 -42.75 -4.34
N VAL A 9 4.71 -41.60 -3.78
CA VAL A 9 3.77 -40.53 -3.43
C VAL A 9 3.75 -39.55 -4.59
N LEU A 10 2.63 -39.54 -5.31
CA LEU A 10 2.35 -38.60 -6.39
C LEU A 10 1.77 -37.32 -5.76
N THR A 11 2.58 -36.28 -5.64
CA THR A 11 2.13 -34.97 -5.18
C THR A 11 1.51 -34.20 -6.35
N ILE A 12 0.19 -34.00 -6.29
CA ILE A 12 -0.55 -33.14 -7.22
C ILE A 12 -0.37 -31.69 -6.74
N CYS A 13 0.37 -30.87 -7.48
CA CYS A 13 0.42 -29.43 -7.29
C CYS A 13 -0.81 -28.77 -7.92
N LEU A 14 -1.71 -28.25 -7.08
CA LEU A 14 -2.77 -27.34 -7.51
C LEU A 14 -2.15 -25.96 -7.77
N TYR A 15 -2.28 -25.47 -9.00
CA TYR A 15 -1.88 -24.11 -9.38
C TYR A 15 -2.85 -23.10 -8.73
N GLY A 16 -2.39 -22.42 -7.69
CA GLY A 16 -3.03 -21.20 -7.20
C GLY A 16 -2.74 -20.05 -8.17
N SER A 17 -3.78 -19.40 -8.68
CA SER A 17 -3.68 -18.19 -9.50
C SER A 17 -2.97 -17.08 -8.72
N ASN A 18 -1.75 -16.75 -9.12
CA ASN A 18 -0.98 -15.64 -8.57
C ASN A 18 -1.45 -14.33 -9.24
N ALA A 19 -2.40 -13.63 -8.62
CA ALA A 19 -2.54 -12.20 -8.84
C ALA A 19 -1.36 -11.47 -8.15
N GLN A 20 -0.16 -11.60 -8.72
CA GLN A 20 1.00 -10.84 -8.29
C GLN A 20 0.82 -9.41 -8.80
N GLY A 21 0.43 -8.47 -7.96
CA GLY A 21 0.61 -7.04 -8.26
C GLY A 21 2.06 -6.64 -8.00
N GLN A 22 2.64 -5.75 -8.81
CA GLN A 22 3.92 -5.13 -8.47
C GLN A 22 3.67 -4.08 -7.39
N VAL A 23 3.86 -4.47 -6.13
CA VAL A 23 3.86 -3.54 -5.00
C VAL A 23 5.22 -2.80 -5.01
N GLY A 24 5.21 -1.48 -4.79
CA GLY A 24 6.44 -0.76 -4.46
C GLY A 24 7.09 -1.30 -3.18
N LYS A 25 8.28 -0.82 -2.80
CA LYS A 25 9.04 -1.26 -1.60
C LYS A 25 8.34 -0.88 -0.28
N ASN A 26 7.19 -1.47 -0.01
CA ASN A 26 6.28 -1.15 1.10
C ASN A 26 6.74 -1.65 2.48
N GLU A 27 8.00 -2.04 2.63
CA GLU A 27 8.47 -2.79 3.82
C GLU A 27 8.41 -1.98 5.12
N THR A 28 8.42 -0.65 5.04
CA THR A 28 8.44 0.23 6.22
C THR A 28 7.11 0.89 6.54
N VAL A 29 6.10 0.82 5.65
CA VAL A 29 4.79 1.43 5.86
C VAL A 29 3.80 0.34 6.24
N LEU A 30 3.25 0.44 7.44
CA LEU A 30 2.27 -0.51 7.94
C LEU A 30 1.01 -0.45 7.08
N ASN A 31 0.43 -1.62 6.81
CA ASN A 31 -0.86 -1.73 6.16
C ASN A 31 -1.96 -1.82 7.22
N PRO A 32 -2.97 -0.92 7.24
CA PRO A 32 -3.98 -0.90 8.30
C PRO A 32 -4.90 -2.12 8.30
N ASN A 33 -4.93 -2.92 7.23
CA ASN A 33 -5.62 -4.21 7.18
C ASN A 33 -4.78 -5.39 7.69
N ARG A 34 -3.49 -5.19 7.96
CA ARG A 34 -2.55 -6.26 8.34
C ARG A 34 -1.77 -6.00 9.63
N ALA A 35 -1.57 -4.74 10.01
CA ALA A 35 -0.78 -4.40 11.20
C ALA A 35 -1.36 -5.05 12.46
N GLY A 36 -0.49 -5.66 13.28
CA GLY A 36 -0.87 -6.17 14.60
C GLY A 36 -1.16 -5.04 15.58
N VAL A 37 -1.84 -5.36 16.69
CA VAL A 37 -2.17 -4.37 17.74
C VAL A 37 -0.92 -3.69 18.31
N GLU A 38 0.15 -4.44 18.57
CA GLU A 38 1.41 -3.89 19.08
C GLU A 38 2.05 -2.90 18.08
N GLN A 39 2.00 -3.21 16.78
CA GLN A 39 2.52 -2.33 15.74
C GLN A 39 1.71 -1.04 15.63
N LEU A 40 0.39 -1.11 15.81
CA LEU A 40 -0.47 0.08 15.83
C LEU A 40 -0.19 0.94 17.07
N LEU A 41 -0.11 0.34 18.26
CA LEU A 41 0.16 1.05 19.50
C LEU A 41 1.57 1.64 19.58
N ALA A 42 2.50 1.17 18.74
CA ALA A 42 3.83 1.77 18.61
C ALA A 42 3.81 3.10 17.82
N LEU A 43 2.72 3.44 17.14
CA LEU A 43 2.56 4.72 16.44
C LEU A 43 2.08 5.78 17.43
N ALA A 44 2.86 6.85 17.60
CA ALA A 44 2.59 7.90 18.57
C ALA A 44 1.23 8.60 18.38
N GLN A 45 0.68 8.58 17.16
CA GLN A 45 -0.62 9.15 16.81
C GLN A 45 -1.80 8.25 17.22
N LEU A 46 -1.58 6.99 17.59
CA LEU A 46 -2.63 6.03 17.92
C LEU A 46 -2.67 5.75 19.41
N ASP A 47 -3.87 5.88 19.99
CA ASP A 47 -4.18 5.33 21.30
C ASP A 47 -4.84 3.95 21.19
N SER A 48 -5.15 3.34 22.34
CA SER A 48 -5.80 2.03 22.40
C SER A 48 -7.18 2.01 21.75
N ALA A 49 -7.97 3.07 21.92
CA ALA A 49 -9.32 3.12 21.38
C ALA A 49 -9.30 3.19 19.84
N LEU A 50 -8.40 3.99 19.28
CA LEU A 50 -8.25 4.12 17.83
C LEU A 50 -7.65 2.85 17.21
N ALA A 51 -6.65 2.25 17.84
CA ALA A 51 -6.08 0.98 17.38
C ALA A 51 -7.12 -0.16 17.34
N GLU A 52 -7.94 -0.29 18.39
CA GLU A 52 -9.06 -1.24 18.42
C GLU A 52 -10.09 -0.94 17.33
N GLY A 53 -10.42 0.33 17.13
CA GLY A 53 -11.35 0.78 16.11
C GLY A 53 -10.87 0.46 14.69
N ILE A 54 -9.57 0.61 14.41
CA ILE A 54 -8.94 0.18 13.15
C ILE A 54 -9.14 -1.33 12.97
N ILE A 55 -8.80 -2.15 13.97
CA ILE A 55 -8.90 -3.61 13.88
C ILE A 55 -10.35 -4.06 13.62
N LYS A 56 -11.31 -3.48 14.35
CA LYS A 56 -12.74 -3.85 14.25
C LYS A 56 -13.35 -3.51 12.88
N ARG A 57 -12.84 -2.49 12.20
CA ARG A 57 -13.35 -2.02 10.90
C ARG A 57 -12.70 -2.71 9.70
N ARG A 58 -11.74 -3.61 9.91
CA ARG A 58 -11.11 -4.35 8.82
C ARG A 58 -12.13 -5.24 8.08
N PRO A 59 -11.98 -5.40 6.75
CA PRO A 59 -11.01 -4.71 5.90
C PRO A 59 -11.50 -3.31 5.47
N PHE A 60 -10.61 -2.34 5.47
CA PHE A 60 -10.79 -1.09 4.73
C PHE A 60 -10.59 -1.35 3.24
N ILE A 61 -11.61 -1.05 2.43
CA ILE A 61 -11.56 -1.22 0.98
C ILE A 61 -11.03 0.08 0.36
N GLY A 62 -9.71 0.17 0.24
CA GLY A 62 -9.01 1.34 -0.28
C GLY A 62 -8.70 2.40 0.78
N MET A 63 -7.81 3.33 0.41
CA MET A 63 -7.33 4.38 1.32
C MET A 63 -8.47 5.31 1.77
N GLU A 64 -9.53 5.49 0.96
CA GLU A 64 -10.60 6.45 1.27
C GLU A 64 -11.51 5.97 2.39
N ALA A 65 -11.75 4.66 2.46
CA ALA A 65 -12.49 4.09 3.58
C ALA A 65 -11.72 4.24 4.89
N PHE A 66 -10.38 4.18 4.83
CA PHE A 66 -9.52 4.39 5.98
C PHE A 66 -9.44 5.88 6.35
N ASP A 67 -9.26 6.75 5.37
CA ASP A 67 -9.21 8.20 5.51
C ASP A 67 -10.49 8.78 6.10
N ALA A 68 -11.65 8.39 5.58
CA ALA A 68 -12.95 8.82 6.11
C ALA A 68 -13.19 8.36 7.56
N TYR A 69 -12.61 7.21 7.96
CA TYR A 69 -12.69 6.79 9.35
C TYR A 69 -11.84 7.70 10.25
N LEU A 70 -10.62 8.00 9.83
CA LEU A 70 -9.69 8.82 10.62
C LEU A 70 -10.11 10.29 10.70
N ASP A 71 -10.66 10.85 9.63
CA ASP A 71 -11.15 12.24 9.54
C ASP A 71 -12.19 12.55 10.64
N SER A 72 -12.98 11.55 11.02
CA SER A 72 -13.96 11.67 12.11
C SER A 72 -13.36 11.59 13.52
N THR A 73 -12.05 11.34 13.64
CA THR A 73 -11.38 10.99 14.91
C THR A 73 -10.11 11.79 15.19
N LEU A 74 -9.36 12.19 14.17
CA LEU A 74 -8.07 12.87 14.28
C LEU A 74 -8.14 14.26 13.65
N ALA A 75 -7.31 15.17 14.13
CA ALA A 75 -7.06 16.43 13.42
C ALA A 75 -6.23 16.17 12.15
N ASP A 76 -6.46 16.94 11.10
CA ASP A 76 -5.82 16.79 9.78
C ASP A 76 -4.29 16.67 9.86
N SER A 77 -3.65 17.46 10.73
CA SER A 77 -2.19 17.43 10.91
C SER A 77 -1.70 16.10 11.50
N VAL A 78 -2.41 15.57 12.49
CA VAL A 78 -2.07 14.29 13.14
C VAL A 78 -2.31 13.12 12.18
N GLN A 79 -3.38 13.19 11.39
CA GLN A 79 -3.69 12.21 10.36
C GLN A 79 -2.64 12.18 9.25
N ALA A 80 -2.19 13.35 8.80
CA ALA A 80 -1.11 13.45 7.82
C ALA A 80 0.22 12.86 8.33
N GLU A 81 0.55 13.06 9.61
CA GLU A 81 1.72 12.43 10.24
C GLU A 81 1.58 10.90 10.33
N LEU A 82 0.39 10.40 10.67
CA LEU A 82 0.11 8.97 10.74
C LEU A 82 0.34 8.29 9.37
N TYR A 83 -0.05 8.93 8.27
CA TYR A 83 0.10 8.38 6.91
C TYR A 83 1.52 8.15 6.47
N VAL A 84 2.51 8.76 7.13
CA VAL A 84 3.92 8.44 6.89
C VAL A 84 4.20 6.96 7.19
N ASN A 85 3.56 6.40 8.22
CA ASN A 85 3.84 5.07 8.76
C ASN A 85 2.69 4.06 8.63
N LEU A 86 1.46 4.50 8.36
CA LEU A 86 0.27 3.62 8.25
C LEU A 86 -0.59 4.04 7.05
N PHE A 87 -0.58 3.24 5.98
CA PHE A 87 -1.20 3.63 4.71
C PHE A 87 -1.68 2.41 3.90
N LEU A 88 -2.73 2.58 3.11
CA LEU A 88 -3.13 1.62 2.08
C LEU A 88 -2.63 2.09 0.72
N PRO A 89 -1.75 1.32 0.03
CA PRO A 89 -1.24 1.72 -1.27
C PRO A 89 -2.37 2.01 -2.26
N ILE A 90 -2.17 3.05 -3.07
CA ILE A 90 -3.15 3.57 -4.01
C ILE A 90 -2.78 3.16 -5.45
N ASN A 91 -3.78 2.79 -6.25
CA ASN A 91 -3.56 2.40 -7.64
C ASN A 91 -3.26 3.62 -8.50
N LEU A 92 -2.06 3.67 -9.08
CA LEU A 92 -1.59 4.79 -9.90
C LEU A 92 -2.45 5.09 -11.11
N ASN A 93 -3.17 4.10 -11.65
CA ASN A 93 -3.95 4.25 -12.88
C ASN A 93 -5.40 4.66 -12.64
N THR A 94 -5.91 4.53 -11.42
CA THR A 94 -7.36 4.71 -11.14
C THR A 94 -7.66 5.67 -10.00
N ALA A 95 -6.66 6.08 -9.21
CA ALA A 95 -6.85 7.05 -8.14
C ALA A 95 -7.21 8.44 -8.68
N SER A 96 -8.15 9.15 -8.04
CA SER A 96 -8.39 10.55 -8.35
C SER A 96 -7.25 11.44 -7.83
N ASP A 97 -7.18 12.68 -8.30
CA ASP A 97 -6.24 13.71 -7.80
C ASP A 97 -6.34 13.88 -6.27
N ALA A 98 -7.58 13.93 -5.74
CA ALA A 98 -7.83 14.02 -4.30
C ALA A 98 -7.18 12.86 -3.54
N LYS A 99 -7.32 11.63 -4.06
CA LYS A 99 -6.73 10.43 -3.47
C LYS A 99 -5.21 10.44 -3.53
N MET A 100 -4.64 10.90 -4.64
CA MET A 100 -3.18 11.00 -4.77
C MET A 100 -2.56 11.98 -3.77
N LYS A 101 -3.25 13.05 -3.40
CA LYS A 101 -2.79 14.00 -2.38
C LYS A 101 -2.79 13.44 -0.95
N LEU A 102 -3.38 12.27 -0.70
CA LEU A 102 -3.24 11.57 0.58
C LEU A 102 -1.83 10.97 0.75
N VAL A 103 -1.12 10.72 -0.35
CA VAL A 103 0.27 10.25 -0.28
C VAL A 103 1.11 11.34 0.41
N PRO A 104 1.81 11.03 1.52
CA PRO A 104 2.62 12.03 2.21
C PRO A 104 3.56 12.74 1.23
N GLY A 105 3.72 14.06 1.35
CA GLY A 105 4.56 14.87 0.46
C GLY A 105 4.03 15.12 -0.96
N VAL A 106 2.91 14.52 -1.37
CA VAL A 106 2.31 14.77 -2.69
C VAL A 106 1.35 15.97 -2.63
N GLY A 107 1.82 17.10 -3.15
CA GLY A 107 0.98 18.29 -3.35
C GLY A 107 0.26 18.31 -4.71
N LYS A 108 -0.54 19.37 -4.93
CA LYS A 108 -1.33 19.57 -6.17
C LYS A 108 -0.52 19.41 -7.46
N ARG A 109 0.69 19.98 -7.52
CA ARG A 109 1.55 19.89 -8.70
C ARG A 109 1.90 18.44 -9.02
N MET A 110 2.37 17.68 -8.03
CA MET A 110 2.78 16.29 -8.24
C MET A 110 1.59 15.37 -8.52
N ALA A 111 0.45 15.60 -7.86
CA ALA A 111 -0.79 14.88 -8.15
C ALA A 111 -1.22 15.03 -9.63
N HIS A 112 -1.05 16.24 -10.19
CA HIS A 112 -1.28 16.49 -11.61
C HIS A 112 -0.27 15.78 -12.52
N GLU A 113 1.03 15.77 -12.19
CA GLU A 113 2.02 14.99 -12.96
C GLU A 113 1.65 13.49 -12.97
N PHE A 114 1.17 12.94 -11.85
CA PHE A 114 0.73 11.55 -11.83
C PHE A 114 -0.39 11.28 -12.82
N GLU A 115 -1.35 12.20 -12.95
CA GLU A 115 -2.50 12.09 -13.85
C GLU A 115 -2.08 12.17 -15.33
N GLU A 116 -1.21 13.11 -15.67
CA GLU A 116 -0.77 13.39 -17.05
C GLU A 116 -0.11 12.16 -17.71
N TYR A 117 0.70 11.41 -16.98
CA TYR A 117 1.41 10.24 -17.52
C TYR A 117 0.60 8.94 -17.50
N ARG A 118 -0.67 8.96 -17.08
CA ARG A 118 -1.51 7.76 -17.12
C ARG A 118 -1.87 7.36 -18.55
N PRO A 119 -2.03 6.05 -18.82
CA PRO A 119 -1.83 4.93 -17.90
C PRO A 119 -0.34 4.51 -17.83
N TYR A 120 0.14 4.29 -16.62
CA TYR A 120 1.42 3.62 -16.38
C TYR A 120 1.30 2.14 -16.69
N LYS A 121 2.26 1.63 -17.45
CA LYS A 121 2.38 0.22 -17.86
C LYS A 121 3.31 -0.58 -16.95
N SER A 122 4.21 0.10 -16.25
CA SER A 122 5.14 -0.53 -15.31
C SER A 122 5.66 0.47 -14.29
N MET A 123 6.15 -0.03 -13.15
CA MET A 123 6.82 0.81 -12.16
C MET A 123 8.13 1.40 -12.71
N ALA A 124 8.74 0.80 -13.75
CA ALA A 124 9.90 1.36 -14.43
C ALA A 124 9.53 2.60 -15.27
N GLN A 125 8.38 2.57 -15.96
CA GLN A 125 7.84 3.78 -16.61
C GLN A 125 7.54 4.84 -15.56
N TRP A 126 6.83 4.48 -14.49
CA TRP A 126 6.49 5.43 -13.43
C TRP A 126 7.74 6.13 -12.86
N ARG A 127 8.79 5.37 -12.52
CA ARG A 127 10.06 5.92 -12.04
C ARG A 127 10.69 6.91 -13.03
N ARG A 128 10.72 6.55 -14.32
CA ARG A 128 11.31 7.41 -15.36
C ARG A 128 10.54 8.71 -15.55
N GLU A 129 9.20 8.66 -15.55
CA GLU A 129 8.39 9.86 -15.77
C GLU A 129 8.38 10.78 -14.55
N ILE A 130 8.19 10.22 -13.35
CA ILE A 130 8.09 11.00 -12.11
C ILE A 130 9.47 11.47 -11.62
N GLY A 131 10.52 10.69 -11.84
CA GLY A 131 11.91 11.08 -11.52
C GLY A 131 12.43 12.28 -12.32
N LYS A 132 11.67 12.82 -13.29
CA LYS A 132 11.98 14.12 -13.92
C LYS A 132 11.72 15.31 -12.99
N TYR A 133 10.91 15.11 -11.95
CA TYR A 133 10.39 16.19 -11.10
C TYR A 133 10.87 16.12 -9.66
N VAL A 134 11.44 14.99 -9.25
CA VAL A 134 11.92 14.72 -7.89
C VAL A 134 13.23 13.95 -7.95
N ASP A 135 13.99 13.97 -6.86
CA ASP A 135 15.19 13.14 -6.71
C ASP A 135 14.86 11.66 -6.44
N ASP A 136 15.89 10.83 -6.46
CA ASP A 136 15.77 9.37 -6.29
C ASP A 136 15.23 8.98 -4.89
N ASP A 137 15.55 9.77 -3.86
CA ASP A 137 15.10 9.51 -2.48
C ASP A 137 13.59 9.75 -2.37
N GLU A 138 13.10 10.86 -2.92
CA GLU A 138 11.68 11.19 -2.96
C GLU A 138 10.90 10.21 -3.84
N LEU A 139 11.49 9.78 -4.96
CA LEU A 139 10.90 8.76 -5.82
C LEU A 139 10.76 7.41 -5.08
N ALA A 140 11.82 6.98 -4.39
CA ALA A 140 11.80 5.77 -3.58
C ALA A 140 10.80 5.89 -2.40
N ARG A 141 10.62 7.10 -1.87
CA ARG A 141 9.62 7.39 -0.84
C ARG A 141 8.20 7.23 -1.35
N MET A 142 7.85 7.92 -2.44
CA MET A 142 6.52 7.87 -3.06
C MET A 142 6.12 6.46 -3.49
N GLU A 143 7.08 5.67 -3.98
CA GLU A 143 6.86 4.30 -4.41
C GLU A 143 6.25 3.41 -3.32
N ARG A 144 6.48 3.70 -2.03
CA ARG A 144 5.87 2.95 -0.93
C ARG A 144 4.35 3.14 -0.82
N TYR A 145 3.79 4.19 -1.39
CA TYR A 145 2.37 4.51 -1.20
C TYR A 145 1.50 4.16 -2.40
N VAL A 146 2.10 3.57 -3.44
CA VAL A 146 1.45 3.37 -4.72
C VAL A 146 1.69 1.97 -5.27
N PHE A 147 0.80 1.53 -6.15
CA PHE A 147 0.96 0.27 -6.87
C PHE A 147 0.38 0.36 -8.28
N LEU A 148 0.77 -0.61 -9.11
CA LEU A 148 0.09 -0.92 -10.36
C LEU A 148 -0.60 -2.27 -10.21
N GLU A 149 -1.88 -2.30 -10.57
CA GLU A 149 -2.58 -3.55 -10.73
C GLU A 149 -2.04 -4.24 -11.98
N ASN A 150 -1.48 -5.44 -11.81
CA ASN A 150 -1.10 -6.26 -12.94
C ASN A 150 -2.39 -6.74 -13.60
N ARG A 151 -2.73 -6.14 -14.74
CA ARG A 151 -3.76 -6.73 -15.59
C ARG A 151 -3.15 -7.95 -16.29
N PRO A 152 -3.84 -9.11 -16.28
CA PRO A 152 -3.43 -10.28 -17.06
C PRO A 152 -3.39 -9.97 -18.56
#